data_AF-A0A8H4T8G5-F1
#
_entry.id   AF-A0A8H4T8G5-F1
#
_cell.length_a   1.000
_cell.length_b   1.000
_cell.length_c   1.000
_cell.angle_alpha   90.00
_cell.angle_beta   90.00
_cell.angle_gamma   90.00
#
_symmetry.space_group_name_H-M   'P 1'
#
loop_
_entity.id
_entity.type
_entity.pdbx_description
1 polymer ?
#
loop_
_entity_poly.entity_id
_entity_poly.type
_entity_poly.pdbx_seq_one_letter_code
_entity_poly.pdbx_strand_id
1 'polypeptide(L)'
;MLNIISSVPANLTKALYIPRHDDTISHFAIYDISKEYSEKVGVNPMGSESYKLDLCLLRKPSGYHVGDNARFLVDFDASVSIHERVMGRDPVDAEVSSPIDGERSVTLRIHAGASSFELTGQESYPLPEKETKKSIVRYPYMSMSGNHELSEALRFDWQVHPVEKGPLRYELVDLDRRDEGDGSILAIYHHHGFESELPTSYSHGVLLLPNDSAPLFDITVVSSLMALLAKIRKQPVVRKRSRFWSFMASL
;
A
#
# COMPACT_ATOMS: atom_id res chain seq x y z
N MET A 1 13.87 -5.50 -23.83
CA MET A 1 13.05 -5.81 -22.65
C MET A 1 13.58 -4.97 -21.52
N LEU A 2 12.77 -4.07 -20.94
CA LEU A 2 13.18 -3.31 -19.77
C LEU A 2 13.27 -4.29 -18.59
N ASN A 3 14.38 -4.27 -17.85
CA ASN A 3 14.58 -5.09 -16.65
C ASN A 3 13.68 -4.55 -15.52
N ILE A 4 12.40 -4.90 -15.56
CA ILE A 4 11.39 -4.66 -14.51
C ILE A 4 11.69 -5.46 -13.23
N ILE A 5 12.69 -6.35 -13.32
CA ILE A 5 13.12 -7.28 -12.29
C ILE A 5 14.21 -6.60 -11.45
N SER A 6 13.96 -6.47 -10.16
CA SER A 6 14.95 -5.97 -9.19
C SER A 6 14.99 -6.86 -7.95
N SER A 7 16.14 -6.89 -7.28
CA SER A 7 16.27 -7.50 -5.96
C SER A 7 15.48 -6.70 -4.94
N VAL A 8 14.92 -7.39 -3.95
CA VAL A 8 14.42 -6.73 -2.74
C VAL A 8 15.62 -6.19 -1.96
N PRO A 9 15.60 -4.94 -1.48
CA PRO A 9 16.64 -4.43 -0.59
C PRO A 9 16.84 -5.37 0.61
N ALA A 10 18.10 -5.70 0.92
CA ALA A 10 18.42 -6.77 1.87
C ALA A 10 17.90 -6.53 3.30
N ASN A 11 17.64 -5.27 3.67
CA ASN A 11 17.06 -4.90 4.96
C ASN A 11 15.55 -5.18 5.05
N LEU A 12 14.83 -5.27 3.93
CA LEU A 12 13.38 -5.46 3.89
C LEU A 12 13.01 -6.95 3.94
N THR A 13 12.94 -7.49 5.16
CA THR A 13 12.73 -8.92 5.40
C THR A 13 11.45 -9.24 6.18
N LYS A 14 10.82 -8.25 6.83
CA LYS A 14 9.49 -8.39 7.42
C LYS A 14 8.45 -8.28 6.30
N ALA A 15 7.56 -9.26 6.19
CA ALA A 15 6.52 -9.31 5.16
C ALA A 15 5.12 -9.38 5.78
N LEU A 16 4.34 -8.33 5.56
CA LEU A 16 2.95 -8.23 6.00
C LEU A 16 2.01 -8.51 4.84
N TYR A 17 1.21 -9.56 4.95
CA TYR A 17 0.15 -9.89 4.01
C TYR A 17 -1.10 -9.05 4.28
N ILE A 18 -1.55 -8.35 3.23
CA ILE A 18 -2.77 -7.54 3.22
C ILE A 18 -3.80 -8.32 2.40
N PRO A 19 -4.84 -8.89 3.04
CA PRO A 19 -5.91 -9.60 2.35
C PRO A 19 -6.60 -8.73 1.28
N ARG A 20 -7.21 -9.42 0.32
CA ARG A 20 -8.07 -8.78 -0.68
C ARG A 20 -9.20 -8.04 0.03
N HIS A 21 -9.28 -6.74 -0.18
CA HIS A 21 -10.36 -5.90 0.34
C HIS A 21 -10.77 -4.81 -0.66
N ASP A 22 -12.02 -4.41 -0.55
CA ASP A 22 -12.65 -3.33 -1.30
C ASP A 22 -13.55 -2.54 -0.36
N ASP A 23 -14.32 -1.60 -0.91
CA ASP A 23 -15.17 -0.71 -0.11
C ASP A 23 -16.43 -1.42 0.46
N THR A 24 -16.58 -2.74 0.24
CA THR A 24 -17.65 -3.56 0.83
C THR A 24 -17.22 -4.31 2.08
N ILE A 25 -15.91 -4.41 2.33
CA ILE A 25 -15.37 -5.07 3.53
C ILE A 25 -15.29 -4.05 4.66
N SER A 26 -15.94 -4.33 5.79
CA SER A 26 -15.89 -3.45 6.96
C SER A 26 -14.65 -3.67 7.81
N HIS A 27 -14.10 -4.88 7.87
CA HIS A 27 -12.92 -5.16 8.69
C HIS A 27 -12.10 -6.30 8.11
N PHE A 28 -10.79 -6.26 8.35
CA PHE A 28 -9.88 -7.35 8.03
C PHE A 28 -8.62 -7.31 8.92
N ALA A 29 -7.87 -8.41 8.95
CA ALA A 29 -6.59 -8.47 9.65
C ALA A 29 -5.43 -8.48 8.65
N ILE A 30 -4.33 -7.80 9.00
CA ILE A 30 -3.05 -7.86 8.31
C ILE A 30 -2.18 -8.87 9.06
N TYR A 31 -1.53 -9.77 8.32
CA TYR A 31 -0.81 -10.90 8.90
C TYR A 31 0.68 -10.81 8.64
N ASP A 32 1.49 -11.16 9.61
CA ASP A 32 2.91 -11.39 9.42
C ASP A 32 3.12 -12.77 8.76
N ILE A 33 3.72 -12.75 7.56
CA ILE A 33 4.08 -13.94 6.77
C ILE A 33 5.59 -13.96 6.46
N SER A 34 6.41 -13.27 7.26
CA SER A 34 7.84 -13.04 6.99
C SER A 34 8.60 -14.35 6.76
N LYS A 35 8.30 -15.38 7.55
CA LYS A 35 8.93 -16.69 7.43
C LYS A 35 8.60 -17.34 6.08
N GLU A 36 7.32 -17.53 5.78
CA GLU A 36 6.88 -18.18 4.54
C GLU A 36 7.27 -17.36 3.31
N TYR A 37 7.26 -16.03 3.42
CA TYR A 37 7.70 -15.13 2.36
C TYR A 37 9.19 -15.32 2.06
N SER A 38 10.06 -15.25 3.07
CA SER A 38 11.51 -15.37 2.87
C SER A 38 11.92 -16.75 2.32
N GLU A 39 11.23 -17.82 2.72
CA GLU A 39 11.53 -19.19 2.28
C GLU A 39 11.07 -19.47 0.83
N LYS A 40 9.98 -18.86 0.36
CA LYS A 40 9.33 -19.24 -0.90
C LYS A 40 9.26 -18.13 -1.95
N VAL A 41 9.07 -16.88 -1.53
CA VAL A 41 8.78 -15.75 -2.44
C VAL A 41 10.01 -14.86 -2.58
N GLY A 42 10.61 -14.47 -1.45
CA GLY A 42 11.74 -13.54 -1.39
C GLY A 42 13.04 -14.06 -2.01
N VAL A 43 13.11 -15.38 -2.30
CA VAL A 43 14.23 -15.98 -3.06
C VAL A 43 14.19 -15.62 -4.54
N ASN A 44 13.03 -15.21 -5.05
CA ASN A 44 12.85 -14.84 -6.44
C ASN A 44 13.02 -13.32 -6.62
N PRO A 45 13.60 -12.87 -7.74
CA PRO A 45 13.64 -11.46 -8.08
C PRO A 45 12.24 -10.84 -8.13
N MET A 46 12.06 -9.69 -7.48
CA MET A 46 10.74 -9.05 -7.36
C MET A 46 10.19 -8.68 -8.74
N GLY A 47 8.90 -8.94 -8.93
CA GLY A 47 8.19 -8.66 -10.19
C GLY A 47 8.37 -9.72 -11.28
N SER A 48 9.27 -10.69 -11.11
CA SER A 48 9.41 -11.84 -12.01
C SER A 48 8.16 -12.73 -12.01
N GLU A 49 8.01 -13.56 -13.05
CA GLU A 49 6.90 -14.53 -13.11
C GLU A 49 6.95 -15.52 -11.94
N SER A 50 8.14 -16.04 -11.59
CA SER A 50 8.33 -16.92 -10.44
C SER A 50 7.94 -16.24 -9.13
N TYR A 51 8.35 -14.98 -8.92
CA TYR A 51 7.94 -14.21 -7.75
C TYR A 51 6.41 -14.10 -7.65
N LYS A 52 5.74 -13.75 -8.75
CA LYS A 52 4.28 -13.62 -8.78
C LYS A 52 3.58 -14.96 -8.56
N LEU A 53 4.07 -16.03 -9.20
CA LEU A 53 3.54 -17.38 -9.04
C LEU A 53 3.66 -17.87 -7.60
N ASP A 54 4.85 -17.78 -7.00
CA ASP A 54 5.08 -18.23 -5.63
C ASP A 54 4.30 -17.39 -4.63
N LEU A 55 4.18 -16.09 -4.87
CA LEU A 55 3.31 -15.23 -4.07
C LEU A 55 1.84 -15.66 -4.17
N CYS A 56 1.35 -16.06 -5.35
CA CYS A 56 -0.01 -16.58 -5.52
C CYS A 56 -0.23 -17.95 -4.89
N LEU A 57 0.78 -18.81 -4.90
CA LEU A 57 0.72 -20.17 -4.35
C LEU A 57 0.93 -20.21 -2.82
N LEU A 58 1.41 -19.13 -2.21
CA LEU A 58 1.55 -19.03 -0.77
C LEU A 58 0.20 -19.25 -0.07
N ARG A 59 0.16 -20.12 0.94
CA ARG A 59 -1.02 -20.28 1.80
C ARG A 59 -1.35 -18.94 2.44
N LYS A 60 -2.50 -18.37 2.10
CA LYS A 60 -2.93 -17.09 2.66
C LYS A 60 -3.47 -17.31 4.07
N PRO A 61 -2.96 -16.59 5.08
CA PRO A 61 -3.54 -16.65 6.42
C PRO A 61 -4.97 -16.09 6.36
N SER A 62 -5.85 -16.67 7.18
CA SER A 62 -7.27 -16.32 7.22
C SER A 62 -7.78 -16.16 8.65
N GLY A 63 -6.92 -16.36 9.66
CA GLY A 63 -7.27 -16.30 11.08
C GLY A 63 -7.93 -17.57 11.59
N TYR A 64 -8.15 -18.57 10.74
CA TYR A 64 -8.78 -19.86 11.12
C TYR A 64 -7.76 -20.92 11.54
N HIS A 65 -6.48 -20.69 11.28
CA HIS A 65 -5.42 -21.66 11.56
C HIS A 65 -4.54 -21.21 12.71
N VAL A 66 -4.19 -22.17 13.57
CA VAL A 66 -3.16 -21.97 14.59
C VAL A 66 -1.86 -21.56 13.90
N GLY A 67 -1.28 -20.45 14.33
CA GLY A 67 -0.08 -19.87 13.74
C GLY A 67 -0.33 -18.73 12.76
N ASP A 68 -1.59 -18.43 12.38
CA ASP A 68 -1.89 -17.21 11.64
C ASP A 68 -1.61 -15.99 12.54
N ASN A 69 -0.51 -15.29 12.26
CA ASN A 69 -0.02 -14.19 13.08
C ASN A 69 -0.61 -12.85 12.62
N ALA A 70 -1.85 -12.57 13.05
CA ALA A 70 -2.47 -11.27 12.82
C ALA A 70 -1.69 -10.18 13.58
N ARG A 71 -1.08 -9.24 12.84
CA ARG A 71 -0.28 -8.16 13.38
C ARG A 71 -1.07 -6.87 13.57
N PHE A 72 -1.93 -6.54 12.62
CA PHE A 72 -2.82 -5.38 12.71
C PHE A 72 -4.25 -5.80 12.42
N LEU A 73 -5.20 -5.15 13.09
CA LEU A 73 -6.62 -5.23 12.80
C LEU A 73 -7.03 -3.91 12.15
N VAL A 74 -7.75 -3.98 11.04
CA VAL A 74 -8.20 -2.82 10.27
C VAL A 74 -9.72 -2.80 10.26
N ASP A 75 -10.31 -1.65 10.59
CA ASP A 75 -11.75 -1.40 10.55
C ASP A 75 -12.04 -0.17 9.69
N PHE A 76 -13.08 -0.25 8.87
CA PHE A 76 -13.58 0.78 7.99
C PHE A 76 -14.95 1.23 8.49
N ASP A 77 -15.01 2.44 9.03
CA ASP A 77 -16.26 3.14 9.37
C ASP A 77 -16.26 4.52 8.69
N ALA A 78 -16.52 5.61 9.42
CA ALA A 78 -16.35 6.97 8.93
C ALA A 78 -14.87 7.31 8.64
N SER A 79 -13.95 6.61 9.30
CA SER A 79 -12.49 6.65 9.12
C SER A 79 -11.94 5.22 9.04
N VAL A 80 -10.66 5.07 8.67
CA VAL A 80 -9.97 3.78 8.74
C VAL A 80 -9.22 3.72 10.06
N SER A 81 -9.61 2.80 10.95
CA SER A 81 -8.87 2.56 12.19
C SER A 81 -7.99 1.32 12.05
N ILE A 82 -6.77 1.41 12.58
CA ILE A 82 -5.76 0.35 12.53
C ILE A 82 -5.27 0.15 13.96
N HIS A 83 -5.46 -1.06 14.48
CA HIS A 83 -5.08 -1.44 15.84
C HIS A 83 -3.96 -2.47 15.80
N GLU A 84 -2.86 -2.22 16.50
CA GLU A 84 -1.81 -3.21 16.66
C GLU A 84 -2.24 -4.35 17.59
N ARG A 85 -2.17 -5.58 17.09
CA ARG A 85 -2.41 -6.76 17.91
C ARG A 85 -1.12 -7.19 18.61
N VAL A 86 -1.02 -6.90 19.91
CA VAL A 86 0.15 -7.24 20.73
C VAL A 86 -0.27 -7.71 22.13
N MET A 87 0.58 -8.51 22.78
CA MET A 87 0.43 -8.87 24.20
C MET A 87 1.66 -8.42 25.00
N GLY A 88 1.44 -7.99 26.25
CA GLY A 88 2.52 -7.66 27.19
C GLY A 88 3.11 -6.25 27.06
N ARG A 89 2.53 -5.39 26.22
CA ARG A 89 2.79 -3.95 26.17
C ARG A 89 1.57 -3.18 25.65
N ASP A 90 1.61 -1.87 25.77
CA ASP A 90 0.58 -1.01 25.18
C ASP A 90 0.62 -1.11 23.64
N PRO A 91 -0.55 -1.25 23.00
CA PRO A 91 -0.67 -1.26 21.54
C PRO A 91 -0.42 0.15 20.98
N VAL A 92 -0.06 0.18 19.70
CA VAL A 92 -0.07 1.41 18.90
C VAL A 92 -1.32 1.39 18.02
N ASP A 93 -2.03 2.51 17.99
CA ASP A 93 -3.23 2.69 17.19
C ASP A 93 -3.03 3.77 16.16
N ALA A 94 -3.79 3.70 15.08
CA ALA A 94 -3.84 4.74 14.08
C ALA A 94 -5.24 4.94 13.55
N GLU A 95 -5.53 6.18 13.19
CA GLU A 95 -6.75 6.57 12.53
C GLU A 95 -6.39 7.35 11.26
N VAL A 96 -6.96 6.95 10.14
CA VAL A 96 -6.81 7.61 8.85
C VAL A 96 -8.14 8.26 8.51
N SER A 97 -8.16 9.58 8.36
CA SER A 97 -9.36 10.29 7.95
C SER A 97 -9.81 9.79 6.57
N SER A 98 -11.12 9.61 6.39
CA SER A 98 -11.64 9.32 5.06
C SER A 98 -11.39 10.54 4.18
N PRO A 99 -10.78 10.37 2.99
CA PRO A 99 -10.60 11.51 2.10
C PRO A 99 -11.98 11.98 1.65
N ILE A 100 -12.31 13.24 1.97
CA ILE A 100 -13.51 13.92 1.50
C ILE A 100 -13.47 13.93 -0.03
N ASP A 101 -14.62 13.75 -0.67
CA ASP A 101 -14.67 13.69 -2.14
C ASP A 101 -14.09 14.97 -2.75
N GLY A 102 -13.13 14.81 -3.67
CA GLY A 102 -12.36 15.92 -4.27
C GLY A 102 -11.17 16.44 -3.44
N GLU A 103 -11.01 16.03 -2.19
CA GLU A 103 -9.86 16.43 -1.37
C GLU A 103 -8.62 15.61 -1.73
N ARG A 104 -7.46 16.26 -1.87
CA ARG A 104 -6.16 15.61 -2.18
C ARG A 104 -5.31 15.33 -0.94
N SER A 105 -5.76 15.82 0.21
CA SER A 105 -5.16 15.55 1.50
C SER A 105 -5.79 14.35 2.19
N VAL A 106 -5.02 13.78 3.12
CA VAL A 106 -5.47 12.82 4.13
C VAL A 106 -4.74 13.12 5.43
N THR A 107 -5.38 12.85 6.56
CA THR A 107 -4.78 13.04 7.88
C THR A 107 -4.66 11.70 8.55
N LEU A 108 -3.48 11.40 9.08
CA LEU A 108 -3.18 10.21 9.85
C LEU A 108 -2.90 10.64 11.28
N ARG A 109 -3.65 10.11 12.23
CA ARG A 109 -3.42 10.31 13.66
C ARG A 109 -2.90 9.01 14.25
N ILE A 110 -1.70 9.04 14.81
CA ILE A 110 -1.06 7.88 15.41
C ILE A 110 -1.09 8.04 16.93
N HIS A 111 -1.48 7.00 17.65
CA HIS A 111 -1.59 6.94 19.10
C HIS A 111 -0.65 5.87 19.65
N ALA A 112 0.25 6.26 20.55
CA ALA A 112 1.16 5.36 21.25
C ALA A 112 1.08 5.64 22.75
N GLY A 113 0.34 4.78 23.47
CA GLY A 113 0.05 5.02 24.89
C GLY A 113 -0.67 6.35 25.11
N ALA A 114 -0.08 7.23 25.93
CA ALA A 114 -0.63 8.57 26.19
C ALA A 114 -0.23 9.63 25.16
N SER A 115 0.66 9.30 24.21
CA SER A 115 1.14 10.23 23.19
C SER A 115 0.38 10.06 21.87
N SER A 116 0.22 11.15 21.14
CA SER A 116 -0.30 11.12 19.78
C SER A 116 0.36 12.17 18.91
N PHE A 117 0.53 11.88 17.63
CA PHE A 117 0.96 12.86 16.64
C PHE A 117 0.17 12.69 15.35
N GLU A 118 0.29 13.71 14.49
CA GLU A 118 -0.43 13.79 13.23
C GLU A 118 0.54 13.88 12.06
N LEU A 119 0.21 13.15 10.99
CA LEU A 119 0.84 13.27 9.69
C LEU A 119 -0.21 13.71 8.68
N THR A 120 0.16 14.63 7.81
CA THR A 120 -0.64 15.02 6.65
C THR A 120 -0.06 14.35 5.41
N GLY A 121 -0.91 13.62 4.68
CA GLY A 121 -0.62 13.08 3.36
C GLY A 121 -1.13 13.98 2.26
N GLN A 122 -0.33 14.20 1.23
CA GLN A 122 -0.68 14.97 0.04
C GLN A 122 -0.52 14.12 -1.22
N GLU A 123 -1.59 14.05 -1.99
CA GLU A 123 -1.63 13.32 -3.26
C GLU A 123 -1.10 14.16 -4.42
N SER A 124 -0.25 13.57 -5.25
CA SER A 124 0.24 14.16 -6.50
C SER A 124 0.27 13.15 -7.64
N TYR A 125 0.41 13.62 -8.87
CA TYR A 125 0.43 12.78 -10.09
C TYR A 125 1.60 13.20 -10.98
N PRO A 126 2.84 12.86 -10.61
CA PRO A 126 4.02 13.29 -11.37
C PRO A 126 4.20 12.52 -12.68
N LEU A 127 3.59 11.34 -12.80
CA LEU A 127 3.67 10.50 -13.99
C LEU A 127 2.52 10.78 -14.97
N PRO A 128 2.76 10.61 -16.28
CA PRO A 128 1.71 10.75 -17.28
C PRO A 128 0.60 9.72 -17.08
N GLU A 129 -0.63 10.13 -17.32
CA GLU A 129 -1.78 9.22 -17.32
C GLU A 129 -1.64 8.21 -18.46
N LYS A 130 -2.11 6.98 -18.21
CA LYS A 130 -2.12 5.91 -19.21
C LYS A 130 -3.56 5.60 -19.62
N GLU A 131 -3.89 5.87 -20.87
CA GLU A 131 -5.16 5.46 -21.44
C GLU A 131 -5.14 3.97 -21.78
N THR A 132 -6.13 3.24 -21.28
CA THR A 132 -6.37 1.85 -21.64
C THR A 132 -7.74 1.72 -22.30
N LYS A 133 -8.02 0.57 -22.93
CA LYS A 133 -9.34 0.28 -23.53
C LYS A 133 -10.50 0.33 -22.51
N LYS A 134 -10.20 0.27 -21.20
CA LYS A 134 -11.18 0.12 -20.12
C LYS A 134 -11.22 1.31 -19.16
N SER A 135 -10.12 2.04 -19.00
CA SER A 135 -9.98 3.13 -18.03
C SER A 135 -8.81 4.04 -18.35
N ILE A 136 -8.81 5.23 -17.75
CA ILE A 136 -7.62 6.04 -17.58
C ILE A 136 -6.97 5.58 -16.28
N VAL A 137 -5.69 5.25 -16.36
CA VAL A 137 -4.89 4.82 -15.20
C VAL A 137 -4.04 6.01 -14.76
N ARG A 138 -4.15 6.35 -13.48
CA ARG A 138 -3.33 7.37 -12.84
C ARG A 138 -2.43 6.73 -11.79
N TYR A 139 -1.26 7.31 -11.62
CA TYR A 139 -0.24 6.81 -10.70
C TYR A 139 -0.03 7.82 -9.56
N PRO A 140 -0.89 7.80 -8.52
CA PRO A 140 -0.80 8.74 -7.43
C PRO A 140 0.46 8.48 -6.64
N TYR A 141 1.20 9.54 -6.35
CA TYR A 141 2.20 9.56 -5.30
C TYR A 141 1.55 10.15 -4.04
N MET A 142 2.02 9.74 -2.87
CA MET A 142 1.48 10.23 -1.60
C MET A 142 2.59 10.60 -0.65
N SER A 143 2.79 11.92 -0.51
CA SER A 143 3.83 12.49 0.33
C SER A 143 3.28 12.74 1.73
N MET A 144 3.89 12.11 2.72
CA MET A 144 3.55 12.27 4.12
C MET A 144 4.53 13.21 4.80
N SER A 145 3.99 14.12 5.59
CA SER A 145 4.78 15.01 6.43
C SER A 145 4.05 15.30 7.73
N GLY A 146 4.78 15.41 8.83
CA GLY A 146 4.21 15.92 10.08
C GLY A 146 5.29 16.22 11.09
N ASN A 147 4.87 16.92 12.14
CA ASN A 147 5.75 17.31 13.22
C ASN A 147 5.69 16.24 14.30
N HIS A 148 6.81 15.55 14.51
CA HIS A 148 6.99 14.69 15.68
C HIS A 148 7.58 15.55 16.80
N GLU A 149 6.90 15.68 17.94
CA GLU A 149 7.37 16.52 19.06
C GLU A 149 8.76 16.13 19.62
N LEU A 150 9.30 14.98 19.19
CA LEU A 150 10.57 14.42 19.67
C LEU A 150 11.60 14.10 18.57
N SER A 151 11.38 14.44 17.29
CA SER A 151 12.33 14.14 16.20
C SER A 151 12.18 15.08 14.99
N GLU A 152 13.23 15.14 14.15
CA GLU A 152 13.22 15.74 12.80
C GLU A 152 11.94 15.38 12.03
N ALA A 153 11.43 16.33 11.24
CA ALA A 153 10.19 16.17 10.48
C ALA A 153 10.23 14.87 9.67
N LEU A 154 9.31 13.94 9.93
CA LEU A 154 9.22 12.71 9.15
C LEU A 154 8.67 13.05 7.77
N ARG A 155 9.50 12.92 6.73
CA ARG A 155 9.10 13.17 5.34
C ARG A 155 9.39 11.96 4.48
N PHE A 156 8.33 11.31 4.04
CA PHE A 156 8.42 10.15 3.18
C PHE A 156 7.34 10.18 2.10
N ASP A 157 7.58 9.48 1.00
CA ASP A 157 6.72 9.52 -0.16
C ASP A 157 6.48 8.12 -0.70
N TRP A 158 5.21 7.78 -0.92
CA TRP A 158 4.85 6.58 -1.66
C TRP A 158 4.96 6.85 -3.16
N GLN A 159 5.83 6.12 -3.85
CA GLN A 159 6.15 6.31 -5.26
C GLN A 159 5.94 5.02 -6.05
N VAL A 160 5.56 5.14 -7.32
CA VAL A 160 5.46 4.01 -8.26
C VAL A 160 6.31 4.30 -9.48
N HIS A 161 6.97 3.26 -9.99
CA HIS A 161 7.89 3.35 -11.13
C HIS A 161 7.47 2.31 -12.18
N PRO A 162 6.37 2.56 -12.92
CA PRO A 162 5.72 1.52 -13.71
C PRO A 162 6.58 1.04 -14.89
N VAL A 163 7.48 1.89 -15.40
CA VAL A 163 8.38 1.56 -16.53
C VAL A 163 9.62 0.79 -16.05
N GLU A 164 10.16 1.19 -14.90
CA GLU A 164 11.43 0.71 -14.36
C GLU A 164 11.25 -0.52 -13.47
N LYS A 165 10.23 -0.51 -12.62
CA LYS A 165 10.01 -1.51 -11.54
C LYS A 165 8.65 -2.21 -11.63
N GLY A 166 7.83 -1.81 -12.60
CA GLY A 166 6.53 -2.41 -12.88
C GLY A 166 5.38 -1.73 -12.14
N PRO A 167 4.16 -1.80 -12.68
CA PRO A 167 3.02 -1.00 -12.23
C PRO A 167 2.33 -1.53 -10.96
N LEU A 168 2.76 -2.69 -10.46
CA LEU A 168 2.20 -3.35 -9.28
C LEU A 168 2.99 -3.08 -8.00
N ARG A 169 4.05 -2.26 -8.07
CA ARG A 169 4.97 -2.00 -6.96
C ARG A 169 4.94 -0.51 -6.58
N TYR A 170 4.69 -0.26 -5.31
CA TYR A 170 4.89 1.02 -4.67
C TYR A 170 6.04 0.93 -3.68
N GLU A 171 6.85 1.99 -3.62
CA GLU A 171 7.98 2.12 -2.72
C GLU A 171 7.76 3.30 -1.81
N LEU A 172 8.01 3.11 -0.52
CA LEU A 172 8.07 4.21 0.43
C LEU A 172 9.50 4.70 0.48
N VAL A 173 9.72 5.96 0.13
CA VAL A 173 11.05 6.56 0.05
C VAL A 173 11.19 7.64 1.11
N ASP A 174 12.32 7.63 1.82
CA ASP A 174 12.74 8.71 2.72
C ASP A 174 13.21 9.91 1.89
N LEU A 175 12.55 11.06 2.04
CA LEU A 175 12.87 12.27 1.26
C LEU A 175 14.08 13.03 1.82
N ASP A 176 14.46 12.80 3.07
CA ASP A 176 15.56 13.48 3.73
C ASP A 176 16.89 12.72 3.57
N ARG A 177 16.82 11.43 3.22
CA ARG A 177 18.00 10.64 2.83
C ARG A 177 18.39 10.92 1.38
N ARG A 178 19.60 11.43 1.18
CA ARG A 178 20.20 11.71 -0.13
C ARG A 178 20.91 10.51 -0.76
N ASP A 179 20.57 9.29 -0.38
CA ASP A 179 21.19 8.11 -0.97
C ASP A 179 20.57 7.83 -2.34
N GLU A 180 21.38 7.92 -3.39
CA GLU A 180 21.01 7.46 -4.72
C GLU A 180 20.98 5.93 -4.74
N GLY A 181 19.77 5.35 -4.82
CA GLY A 181 19.57 3.90 -4.94
C GLY A 181 18.56 3.35 -3.94
N ASP A 182 18.68 2.06 -3.63
CA ASP A 182 17.75 1.34 -2.73
C ASP A 182 17.89 1.74 -1.24
N GLY A 183 18.90 2.54 -0.88
CA GLY A 183 19.18 2.95 0.52
C GLY A 183 18.16 3.92 1.12
N SER A 184 17.41 4.63 0.27
CA SER A 184 16.29 5.51 0.68
C SER A 184 14.95 4.77 0.78
N ILE A 185 14.88 3.50 0.33
CA ILE A 185 13.63 2.72 0.37
C ILE A 185 13.39 2.22 1.80
N LEU A 186 12.31 2.72 2.39
CA LEU A 186 11.83 2.40 3.73
C LEU A 186 10.88 1.21 3.75
N ALA A 187 10.08 1.03 2.69
CA ALA A 187 9.12 -0.05 2.57
C ALA A 187 8.75 -0.32 1.10
N ILE A 188 8.23 -1.50 0.81
CA ILE A 188 7.73 -1.84 -0.52
C ILE A 188 6.36 -2.50 -0.41
N TYR A 189 5.35 -1.94 -1.06
CA TYR A 189 4.10 -2.65 -1.32
C TYR A 189 4.16 -3.28 -2.72
N HIS A 190 3.88 -4.59 -2.80
CA HIS A 190 3.69 -5.27 -4.07
C HIS A 190 2.29 -5.89 -4.13
N HIS A 191 1.54 -5.53 -5.17
CA HIS A 191 0.22 -6.07 -5.41
C HIS A 191 0.26 -7.57 -5.70
N HIS A 192 -0.73 -8.28 -5.20
CA HIS A 192 -0.88 -9.70 -5.45
C HIS A 192 -1.63 -9.92 -6.77
N GLY A 193 -0.96 -10.48 -7.76
CA GLY A 193 -1.59 -10.94 -9.00
C GLY A 193 -0.73 -10.73 -10.25
N PHE A 194 -1.39 -10.81 -11.39
CA PHE A 194 -0.80 -10.73 -12.73
C PHE A 194 -1.38 -9.58 -13.57
N GLU A 195 -2.04 -8.64 -12.91
CA GLU A 195 -2.66 -7.50 -13.56
C GLU A 195 -1.61 -6.63 -14.26
N SER A 196 -2.01 -6.02 -15.37
CA SER A 196 -1.13 -5.11 -16.09
C SER A 196 -0.97 -3.77 -15.36
N GLU A 197 -1.85 -3.45 -14.42
CA GLU A 197 -1.91 -2.20 -13.64
C GLU A 197 -2.53 -2.51 -12.28
N LEU A 198 -2.31 -1.63 -11.30
CA LEU A 198 -2.97 -1.73 -10.00
C LEU A 198 -4.50 -1.66 -10.14
N PRO A 199 -5.24 -2.63 -9.59
CA PRO A 199 -6.69 -2.61 -9.62
C PRO A 199 -7.26 -1.41 -8.86
N THR A 200 -8.24 -0.74 -9.46
CA THR A 200 -9.03 0.32 -8.80
C THR A 200 -10.25 -0.25 -8.06
N SER A 201 -10.54 -1.54 -8.18
CA SER A 201 -11.72 -2.15 -7.56
C SER A 201 -11.43 -2.85 -6.23
N TYR A 202 -10.17 -3.15 -5.94
CA TYR A 202 -9.75 -3.81 -4.69
C TYR A 202 -8.26 -3.58 -4.46
N SER A 203 -7.81 -3.90 -3.25
CA SER A 203 -6.41 -3.94 -2.89
C SER A 203 -6.08 -5.30 -2.27
N HIS A 204 -4.93 -5.87 -2.63
CA HIS A 204 -4.49 -7.20 -2.21
C HIS A 204 -2.98 -7.28 -2.40
N GLY A 205 -2.20 -7.65 -1.40
CA GLY A 205 -0.74 -7.62 -1.61
C GLY A 205 0.08 -8.01 -0.41
N VAL A 206 1.38 -7.72 -0.53
CA VAL A 206 2.36 -7.86 0.53
C VAL A 206 3.08 -6.53 0.69
N LEU A 207 3.22 -6.10 1.94
CA LEU A 207 4.02 -4.96 2.36
C LEU A 207 5.31 -5.47 3.01
N LEU A 208 6.45 -5.05 2.49
CA LEU A 208 7.77 -5.35 3.01
C LEU A 208 8.30 -4.20 3.85
N LEU A 209 8.84 -4.53 5.01
CA LEU A 209 9.36 -3.60 6.02
C LEU A 209 10.73 -4.11 6.53
N PRO A 210 11.53 -3.24 7.18
CA PRO A 210 12.68 -3.68 7.94
C PRO A 210 12.26 -4.64 9.07
N ASN A 211 13.09 -5.64 9.38
CA ASN A 211 12.74 -6.60 10.44
C ASN A 211 12.79 -5.98 11.84
N ASP A 212 13.76 -5.09 12.04
CA ASP A 212 14.05 -4.37 13.27
C ASP A 212 13.28 -3.05 13.41
N SER A 213 12.33 -2.77 12.51
CA SER A 213 11.52 -1.56 12.59
C SER A 213 10.64 -1.53 13.86
N ALA A 214 10.53 -0.34 14.43
CA ALA A 214 9.71 -0.10 15.61
C ALA A 214 8.21 -0.25 15.30
N PRO A 215 7.37 -0.68 16.27
CA PRO A 215 5.92 -0.76 16.10
C PRO A 215 5.29 0.53 15.57
N LEU A 216 5.79 1.67 16.04
CA LEU A 216 5.32 2.98 15.63
C LEU A 216 5.56 3.26 14.14
N PHE A 217 6.72 2.83 13.63
CA PHE A 217 7.04 2.92 12.22
C PHE A 217 6.13 1.99 11.41
N ASP A 218 5.99 0.73 11.83
CA ASP A 218 5.17 -0.25 11.12
C ASP A 218 3.73 0.24 10.92
N ILE A 219 3.09 0.72 11.99
CA ILE A 219 1.72 1.22 11.89
C ILE A 219 1.62 2.50 11.06
N THR A 220 2.66 3.35 11.06
CA THR A 220 2.71 4.56 10.24
C THR A 220 2.77 4.20 8.75
N VAL A 221 3.59 3.20 8.40
CA VAL A 221 3.69 2.70 7.02
C VAL A 221 2.39 2.01 6.59
N VAL A 222 1.81 1.16 7.45
CA VAL A 222 0.51 0.51 7.17
C VAL A 222 -0.58 1.55 6.96
N SER A 223 -0.70 2.53 7.86
CA SER A 223 -1.70 3.61 7.77
C SER A 223 -1.57 4.44 6.51
N SER A 224 -0.34 4.84 6.15
CA SER A 224 -0.11 5.61 4.93
C SER A 224 -0.36 4.81 3.67
N LEU A 225 -0.05 3.52 3.67
CA LEU A 225 -0.41 2.62 2.59
C LEU A 225 -1.94 2.46 2.47
N MET A 226 -2.68 2.34 3.57
CA MET A 226 -4.14 2.26 3.53
C MET A 226 -4.75 3.52 2.90
N ALA A 227 -4.22 4.70 3.25
CA ALA A 227 -4.62 5.96 2.63
C ALA A 227 -4.36 5.97 1.12
N LEU A 228 -3.16 5.56 0.69
CA LEU A 228 -2.79 5.47 -0.74
C LEU A 228 -3.69 4.49 -1.49
N LEU A 229 -3.90 3.30 -0.95
CA LEU A 229 -4.73 2.26 -1.59
C LEU A 229 -6.19 2.72 -1.71
N ALA A 230 -6.72 3.44 -0.71
CA ALA A 230 -8.04 4.06 -0.79
C ALA A 230 -8.12 5.10 -1.92
N LYS A 231 -7.07 5.91 -2.13
CA LYS A 231 -7.00 6.86 -3.27
C LYS A 231 -6.98 6.14 -4.61
N ILE A 232 -6.19 5.07 -4.74
CA ILE A 232 -6.14 4.25 -5.96
C ILE A 232 -7.52 3.67 -6.28
N ARG A 233 -8.26 3.20 -5.27
CA ARG A 233 -9.61 2.65 -5.48
C ARG A 233 -10.65 3.71 -5.89
N LYS A 234 -10.51 4.95 -5.40
CA LYS A 234 -11.40 6.07 -5.76
C LYS A 234 -11.13 6.67 -7.16
N GLN A 235 -10.16 6.16 -7.92
CA GLN A 235 -9.87 6.67 -9.25
C GLN A 235 -11.05 6.50 -10.22
N PRO A 236 -11.26 7.46 -11.15
CA PRO A 236 -12.40 7.43 -12.04
C PRO A 236 -12.31 6.27 -13.03
N VAL A 237 -13.31 5.40 -12.99
CA VAL A 237 -13.50 4.40 -14.05
C VAL A 237 -14.18 5.09 -15.23
N VAL A 238 -13.56 5.02 -16.42
CA VAL A 238 -14.20 5.51 -17.65
C VAL A 238 -15.41 4.62 -17.94
N ARG A 239 -16.60 5.08 -17.56
CA ARG A 239 -17.85 4.48 -18.03
C ARG A 239 -17.93 4.71 -19.53
N LYS A 240 -17.81 3.64 -20.32
CA LYS A 240 -18.11 3.70 -21.76
C LYS A 240 -19.48 4.35 -21.94
N ARG A 241 -19.55 5.56 -22.50
CA ARG A 241 -20.79 6.03 -23.12
C ARG A 241 -21.12 5.01 -24.20
N SER A 242 -22.23 4.29 -24.03
CA SER A 242 -22.68 3.35 -25.05
C SER A 242 -22.91 4.15 -26.33
N ARG A 243 -22.42 3.65 -27.47
CA ARG A 243 -22.67 4.25 -28.78
C ARG A 243 -24.09 3.91 -29.26
N PHE A 244 -25.10 4.18 -28.45
CA PHE A 244 -26.51 4.00 -28.82
C PHE A 244 -27.22 5.31 -29.21
N TRP A 245 -26.51 6.44 -29.29
CA TRP A 245 -27.05 7.72 -29.75
C TRP A 245 -26.52 8.12 -31.12
N SER A 246 -26.64 7.24 -32.11
CA SER A 246 -26.43 7.60 -33.53
C SER A 246 -27.31 6.79 -34.49
N PHE A 247 -28.57 6.54 -34.12
CA PHE A 247 -29.56 6.02 -35.08
C PHE A 247 -30.94 6.69 -35.04
N MET A 248 -31.13 7.79 -34.31
CA MET A 248 -32.36 8.60 -34.40
C MET A 248 -32.04 10.08 -34.64
N ALA A 249 -31.30 10.32 -35.72
CA ALA A 249 -31.22 11.64 -36.35
C ALA A 249 -31.17 11.45 -37.88
N SER A 250 -32.07 10.63 -38.41
CA SER A 250 -32.44 10.63 -39.82
C SER A 250 -33.77 9.90 -39.97
N LEU A 251 -34.85 10.66 -39.84
CA LEU A 251 -36.17 10.45 -40.45
C LEU A 251 -36.95 11.76 -40.32
#